data_AF-A0A8S1HUE1-F1
#
_entry.id   AF-A0A8S1HUE1-F1
#
_cell.length_a   1.000
_cell.length_b   1.000
_cell.length_c   1.000
_cell.angle_alpha   90.00
_cell.angle_beta   90.00
_cell.angle_gamma   90.00
#
_symmetry.space_group_name_H-M   'P 1'
#
loop_
_entity.id
_entity.type
_entity.pdbx_description
1 polymer ?
#
loop_
_entity_poly.entity_id
_entity_poly.type
_entity_poly.pdbx_seq_one_letter_code
_entity_poly.pdbx_strand_id
1 'polypeptide(L)'
;MGGRSETTKEHGHGLRNGVFDSEVGKSADLVLAAKQLLAVFKHLDSEGRDRESAHPIRYKNNNWLFGRFHSAVMSRLCNFLLIVLCLGVAANLNVKKERDTEVRHENRVKRQTEEDRQRVQSRVERDLWEIDYYNQLMQQHRKEKLQIEQTAIKYREARQQQLKGYVEAGRKAKADALAQAQVQARAPAVQAALVPSPTTQVPPTQIVTKKLTQDILDQLFFGSTTTTQKPPPVPLLLSEKLFNKVHKFFKAKEAMKIDEEEEMTKKKIEAIRKLEPTTTTTTTTTTTPVPTTTEKETFVVAKFDSEIYERHLKHYDRVMVPLTAEEMAKVKVIQEVKSNLHKRLKFPRFSTIPQREVMFRLFFVFVFLFLAIPLVLCSTVCRDGIDNVIKIGSIANDLPVIAKNITLLAYDYNMKPSCFEKRANVVLPGYFKIIGGEVLTKKDIDVIKSGDVRLTVIKEDEYACKDGESVMFPIPNSLCHFEATTIVPIDICEVLQKSGLHTVRELEIKKGFNSTLELPPSPSVLGISLLSLLSGNYQFVISLHSQGEKMVEVAFPAGNTKLQLGVS
;
A
#
# COMPACT_ATOMS: atom_id res chain seq x y z
N MET A 1 -29.73 35.58 -24.33
CA MET A 1 -29.09 36.48 -25.32
C MET A 1 -27.63 36.65 -24.91
N GLY A 2 -26.70 36.50 -25.86
CA GLY A 2 -25.27 36.73 -25.66
C GLY A 2 -24.40 35.50 -25.90
N GLY A 3 -24.31 35.06 -27.15
CA GLY A 3 -23.41 34.00 -27.58
C GLY A 3 -21.98 34.50 -27.80
N ARG A 4 -21.01 33.58 -27.68
CA ARG A 4 -19.68 33.73 -28.26
C ARG A 4 -19.22 32.38 -28.78
N SER A 5 -19.23 32.30 -30.10
CA SER A 5 -18.58 31.31 -30.96
C SER A 5 -17.09 31.58 -30.97
N GLU A 6 -16.25 30.53 -30.94
CA GLU A 6 -15.06 30.43 -31.81
C GLU A 6 -14.36 29.06 -31.74
N THR A 7 -14.44 28.36 -32.87
CA THR A 7 -13.39 27.63 -33.60
C THR A 7 -12.70 26.40 -32.98
N THR A 8 -13.21 25.24 -33.40
CA THR A 8 -12.50 23.97 -33.56
C THR A 8 -11.52 24.03 -34.72
N LYS A 9 -10.24 23.73 -34.45
CA LYS A 9 -9.19 23.49 -35.46
C LYS A 9 -8.95 21.98 -35.57
N GLU A 10 -9.47 21.37 -36.63
CA GLU A 10 -9.14 20.02 -37.05
C GLU A 10 -7.69 19.99 -37.60
N HIS A 11 -6.89 19.03 -37.14
CA HIS A 11 -5.62 18.66 -37.78
C HIS A 11 -5.84 17.36 -38.56
N GLY A 12 -6.06 17.50 -39.87
CA GLY A 12 -6.05 16.39 -40.81
C GLY A 12 -4.62 15.94 -41.10
N HIS A 13 -4.24 14.76 -40.63
CA HIS A 13 -3.03 14.08 -41.08
C HIS A 13 -3.32 13.34 -42.40
N GLY A 14 -2.81 13.89 -43.51
CA GLY A 14 -2.79 13.23 -44.80
C GLY A 14 -1.83 12.04 -44.82
N LEU A 15 -2.38 10.85 -45.06
CA LEU A 15 -1.62 9.65 -45.37
C LEU A 15 -1.12 9.72 -46.82
N ARG A 16 0.18 9.95 -46.99
CA ARG A 16 0.91 9.70 -48.24
C ARG A 16 1.02 8.19 -48.46
N ASN A 17 0.17 7.64 -49.33
CA ASN A 17 0.42 6.36 -49.98
C ASN A 17 1.25 6.62 -51.24
N GLY A 18 2.49 6.15 -51.24
CA GLY A 18 3.35 6.17 -52.42
C GLY A 18 4.51 5.22 -52.25
N VAL A 19 4.76 4.44 -53.30
CA VAL A 19 5.90 3.54 -53.51
C VAL A 19 5.70 2.11 -52.97
N PHE A 20 4.87 1.31 -53.66
CA PHE A 20 4.99 -0.16 -53.66
C PHE A 20 4.49 -0.82 -54.96
N ASP A 21 4.67 -0.20 -56.13
CA ASP A 21 4.20 -0.77 -57.41
C ASP A 21 5.29 -1.23 -58.40
N SER A 22 6.58 -1.18 -58.07
CA SER A 22 7.64 -1.48 -59.06
C SER A 22 8.21 -2.91 -59.04
N GLU A 23 7.84 -3.77 -58.09
CA GLU A 23 8.42 -5.13 -57.99
C GLU A 23 7.47 -6.27 -58.40
N VAL A 24 6.15 -6.02 -58.52
CA VAL A 24 5.18 -7.04 -58.94
C VAL A 24 5.27 -7.35 -60.45
N GLY A 25 5.80 -6.42 -61.27
CA GLY A 25 5.92 -6.61 -62.72
C GLY A 25 6.92 -7.70 -63.13
N LYS A 26 8.04 -7.86 -62.40
CA LYS A 26 9.13 -8.76 -62.83
C LYS A 26 8.83 -10.25 -62.61
N SER A 27 7.95 -10.58 -61.67
CA SER A 27 7.51 -11.97 -61.47
C SER A 27 6.45 -12.40 -62.48
N ALA A 28 5.64 -11.46 -62.97
CA ALA A 28 4.64 -11.73 -64.00
C ALA A 28 5.29 -12.10 -65.36
N ASP A 29 6.36 -11.42 -65.74
CA ASP A 29 7.08 -11.69 -67.00
C ASP A 29 7.76 -13.07 -67.01
N LEU A 30 8.29 -13.50 -65.86
CA LEU A 30 8.91 -14.82 -65.72
C LEU A 30 7.87 -15.96 -65.82
N VAL A 31 6.68 -15.74 -65.25
CA VAL A 31 5.55 -16.70 -65.34
C VAL A 31 5.00 -16.75 -66.76
N LEU A 32 4.99 -15.62 -67.48
CA LEU A 32 4.57 -15.57 -68.87
C LEU A 32 5.55 -16.30 -69.80
N ALA A 33 6.86 -16.11 -69.59
CA ALA A 33 7.90 -16.84 -70.33
C ALA A 33 7.83 -18.36 -70.08
N ALA A 34 7.58 -18.79 -68.84
CA ALA A 34 7.41 -20.20 -68.51
C ALA A 34 6.16 -20.81 -69.17
N LYS A 35 5.05 -20.06 -69.26
CA LYS A 35 3.83 -20.50 -69.96
C LYS A 35 4.05 -20.63 -71.47
N GLN A 36 4.79 -19.73 -72.09
CA GLN A 36 5.13 -19.80 -73.52
C GLN A 36 6.02 -21.01 -73.83
N LEU A 37 7.02 -21.29 -73.00
CA LEU A 37 7.87 -22.47 -73.13
C LEU A 37 7.07 -23.77 -72.99
N LEU A 38 6.13 -23.83 -72.03
CA LEU A 38 5.26 -25.00 -71.86
C LEU A 38 4.33 -25.23 -73.05
N ALA A 39 3.88 -24.16 -73.71
CA ALA A 39 3.05 -24.24 -74.93
C ALA A 39 3.85 -24.81 -76.12
N VAL A 40 5.12 -24.41 -76.27
CA VAL A 40 6.02 -24.96 -77.31
C VAL A 40 6.25 -26.46 -77.11
N PHE A 41 6.47 -26.91 -75.87
CA PHE A 41 6.64 -28.34 -75.59
C PHE A 41 5.37 -29.16 -75.85
N LYS A 42 4.18 -28.62 -75.54
CA LYS A 42 2.92 -29.30 -75.87
C LYS A 42 2.67 -29.41 -77.37
N HIS A 43 3.11 -28.43 -78.16
CA HIS A 43 2.97 -28.48 -79.60
C HIS A 43 3.88 -29.54 -80.23
N LEU A 44 5.13 -29.63 -79.78
CA LEU A 44 6.09 -30.66 -80.23
C LEU A 44 5.63 -32.10 -79.87
N ASP A 45 4.93 -32.28 -78.75
CA ASP A 45 4.38 -33.58 -78.33
C ASP A 45 3.07 -33.96 -79.06
N SER A 46 2.45 -33.01 -79.77
CA SER A 46 1.29 -33.25 -80.64
C SER A 46 1.71 -33.67 -82.06
N GLU A 47 2.74 -33.04 -82.63
CA GLU A 47 3.22 -33.39 -83.98
C GLU A 47 3.88 -34.78 -84.05
N GLY A 48 4.35 -35.32 -82.92
CA GLY A 48 4.90 -36.67 -82.85
C GLY A 48 3.86 -37.80 -82.96
N ARG A 49 2.57 -37.52 -82.69
CA ARG A 49 1.51 -38.54 -82.66
C ARG A 49 0.79 -38.74 -83.99
N ASP A 50 0.84 -37.78 -84.91
CA ASP A 50 0.06 -37.84 -86.15
C ASP A 50 0.77 -38.58 -87.32
N ARG A 51 2.00 -39.07 -87.13
CA ARG A 51 2.74 -39.83 -88.16
C ARG A 51 2.64 -41.35 -88.05
N GLU A 52 1.88 -41.90 -87.11
CA GLU A 52 1.83 -43.35 -86.86
C GLU A 52 0.63 -44.09 -87.52
N SER A 53 -0.13 -43.43 -88.39
CA SER A 53 -1.32 -44.01 -89.04
C SER A 53 -1.31 -43.95 -90.57
N ALA A 54 -0.30 -44.52 -91.23
CA ALA A 54 -0.41 -44.89 -92.64
C ALA A 54 0.53 -46.04 -93.07
N HIS A 55 -0.09 -47.16 -93.42
CA HIS A 55 0.39 -48.32 -94.21
C HIS A 55 1.56 -49.20 -93.70
N PRO A 56 1.37 -50.54 -93.66
CA PRO A 56 2.45 -51.48 -93.35
C PRO A 56 3.16 -51.89 -94.64
N ILE A 57 4.32 -51.31 -94.94
CA ILE A 57 5.26 -51.88 -95.91
C ILE A 57 6.42 -52.49 -95.13
N ARG A 58 6.53 -53.82 -95.26
CA ARG A 58 7.56 -54.67 -94.66
C ARG A 58 8.92 -54.32 -95.27
N TYR A 59 9.71 -53.51 -94.58
CA TYR A 59 11.16 -53.44 -94.79
C TYR A 59 11.88 -53.97 -93.55
N LYS A 60 12.56 -55.11 -93.73
CA LYS A 60 13.61 -55.58 -92.80
C LYS A 60 14.77 -54.59 -92.89
N ASN A 61 15.00 -53.80 -91.85
CA ASN A 61 16.29 -53.15 -91.64
C ASN A 61 16.54 -52.82 -90.16
N ASN A 62 17.73 -53.16 -89.68
CA ASN A 62 18.13 -53.26 -88.26
C ASN A 62 18.46 -51.92 -87.57
N ASN A 63 17.79 -50.81 -87.88
CA ASN A 63 18.09 -49.49 -87.28
C ASN A 63 17.11 -49.01 -86.21
N TRP A 64 16.19 -49.86 -85.75
CA TRP A 64 15.16 -49.46 -84.78
C TRP A 64 15.67 -49.25 -83.34
N LEU A 65 16.85 -49.77 -83.00
CA LEU A 65 17.42 -49.62 -81.64
C LEU A 65 18.00 -48.23 -81.36
N PHE A 66 18.41 -47.46 -82.38
CA PHE A 66 19.09 -46.18 -82.17
C PHE A 66 18.12 -45.03 -81.85
N GLY A 67 16.88 -45.08 -82.34
CA GLY A 67 15.87 -44.04 -82.10
C GLY A 67 15.32 -43.99 -80.67
N ARG A 68 15.12 -45.15 -80.03
CA ARG A 68 14.65 -45.21 -78.63
C ARG A 68 15.72 -44.81 -77.63
N PHE A 69 17.00 -45.05 -77.93
CA PHE A 69 18.10 -44.65 -77.07
C PHE A 69 18.27 -43.11 -77.05
N HIS A 70 18.16 -42.46 -78.20
CA HIS A 70 18.28 -41.00 -78.30
C HIS A 70 17.14 -40.25 -77.60
N SER A 71 15.89 -40.75 -77.68
CA SER A 71 14.74 -40.13 -77.01
C SER A 71 14.84 -40.21 -75.47
N ALA A 72 15.31 -41.34 -74.94
CA ALA A 72 15.45 -41.52 -73.49
C ALA A 72 16.60 -40.68 -72.92
N VAL A 73 17.70 -40.56 -73.67
CA VAL A 73 18.87 -39.75 -73.27
C VAL A 73 18.52 -38.25 -73.32
N MET A 74 17.82 -37.78 -74.35
CA MET A 74 17.40 -36.38 -74.45
C MET A 74 16.38 -36.00 -73.37
N SER A 75 15.43 -36.89 -73.03
CA SER A 75 14.49 -36.64 -71.94
C SER A 75 15.19 -36.50 -70.58
N ARG A 76 16.21 -37.34 -70.31
CA ARG A 76 16.99 -37.26 -69.07
C ARG A 76 17.88 -36.02 -69.01
N LEU A 77 18.50 -35.63 -70.13
CA LEU A 77 19.26 -34.38 -70.23
C LEU A 77 18.39 -33.15 -70.03
N CYS A 78 17.17 -33.15 -70.59
CA CYS A 78 16.23 -32.03 -70.44
C CYS A 78 15.76 -31.90 -68.98
N ASN A 79 15.42 -33.01 -68.32
CA ASN A 79 15.07 -33.01 -66.89
C ASN A 79 16.26 -32.58 -66.00
N PHE A 80 17.48 -33.00 -66.33
CA PHE A 80 18.67 -32.60 -65.59
C PHE A 80 18.94 -31.10 -65.71
N LEU A 81 18.86 -30.54 -66.92
CA LEU A 81 18.97 -29.10 -67.17
C LEU A 81 17.88 -28.29 -66.46
N LEU A 82 16.65 -28.81 -66.42
CA LEU A 82 15.54 -28.16 -65.73
C LEU A 82 15.76 -28.12 -64.20
N ILE A 83 16.28 -29.22 -63.63
CA ILE A 83 16.64 -29.28 -62.21
C ILE A 83 17.79 -28.30 -61.90
N VAL A 84 18.83 -28.25 -62.73
CA VAL A 84 19.96 -27.32 -62.53
C VAL A 84 19.50 -25.86 -62.62
N LEU A 85 18.62 -25.51 -63.56
CA LEU A 85 18.05 -24.17 -63.68
C LEU A 85 17.15 -23.82 -62.48
N CYS A 86 16.30 -24.74 -62.02
CA CYS A 86 15.47 -24.53 -60.83
C CYS A 86 16.32 -24.35 -59.56
N LEU A 87 17.39 -25.12 -59.40
CA LEU A 87 18.32 -24.97 -58.28
C LEU A 87 19.11 -23.66 -58.36
N GLY A 88 19.52 -23.22 -59.55
CA GLY A 88 20.19 -21.93 -59.75
C GLY A 88 19.28 -20.73 -59.41
N VAL A 89 18.02 -20.76 -59.84
CA VAL A 89 17.04 -19.72 -59.51
C VAL A 89 16.70 -19.71 -58.02
N ALA A 90 16.53 -20.89 -57.41
CA ALA A 90 16.29 -21.01 -55.98
C ALA A 90 17.47 -20.48 -55.15
N ALA A 91 18.72 -20.77 -55.55
CA ALA A 91 19.91 -20.26 -54.88
C ALA A 91 20.01 -18.73 -54.99
N ASN A 92 19.72 -18.15 -56.15
CA ASN A 92 19.81 -16.70 -56.35
C ASN A 92 18.69 -15.93 -55.61
N LEU A 93 17.47 -16.50 -55.56
CA LEU A 93 16.39 -15.96 -54.74
C LEU A 93 16.69 -16.06 -53.23
N ASN A 94 17.41 -17.10 -52.81
CA ASN A 94 17.81 -17.25 -51.41
C ASN A 94 18.84 -16.18 -51.00
N VAL A 95 19.83 -15.88 -51.85
CA VAL A 95 20.83 -14.83 -51.59
C VAL A 95 20.21 -13.44 -51.52
N LYS A 96 19.24 -13.11 -52.39
CA LYS A 96 18.52 -11.82 -52.32
C LYS A 96 17.67 -11.73 -51.04
N LYS A 97 16.98 -12.80 -50.69
CA LYS A 97 16.16 -12.89 -49.47
C LYS A 97 17.02 -12.72 -48.21
N GLU A 98 18.22 -13.31 -48.19
CA GLU A 98 19.14 -13.23 -47.05
C GLU A 98 19.63 -11.80 -46.82
N ARG A 99 19.99 -11.08 -47.89
CA ARG A 99 20.39 -9.66 -47.81
C ARG A 99 19.24 -8.75 -47.37
N ASP A 100 18.02 -8.98 -47.84
CA ASP A 100 16.84 -8.22 -47.41
C ASP A 100 16.47 -8.52 -45.94
N THR A 101 16.69 -9.75 -45.47
CA THR A 101 16.50 -10.09 -44.05
C THR A 101 17.54 -9.45 -43.15
N GLU A 102 18.79 -9.34 -43.60
CA GLU A 102 19.87 -8.69 -42.85
C GLU A 102 19.60 -7.20 -42.67
N VAL A 103 19.21 -6.49 -43.73
CA VAL A 103 18.84 -5.06 -43.66
C VAL A 103 17.61 -4.84 -42.77
N ARG A 104 16.61 -5.73 -42.83
CA ARG A 104 15.46 -5.67 -41.91
C ARG A 104 15.86 -5.93 -40.47
N HIS A 105 16.78 -6.84 -40.21
CA HIS A 105 17.27 -7.14 -38.87
C HIS A 105 18.04 -5.94 -38.30
N GLU A 106 18.93 -5.33 -39.08
CA GLU A 106 19.70 -4.16 -38.64
C GLU A 106 18.77 -2.99 -38.28
N ASN A 107 17.74 -2.74 -39.10
CA ASN A 107 16.75 -1.71 -38.83
C ASN A 107 15.89 -2.01 -37.59
N ARG A 108 15.56 -3.28 -37.32
CA ARG A 108 14.88 -3.66 -36.08
C ARG A 108 15.75 -3.44 -34.85
N VAL A 109 17.03 -3.80 -34.93
CA VAL A 109 17.98 -3.60 -33.83
C VAL A 109 18.16 -2.11 -33.55
N LYS A 110 18.27 -1.27 -34.59
CA LYS A 110 18.35 0.20 -34.41
C LYS A 110 17.09 0.77 -33.76
N ARG A 111 15.89 0.34 -34.18
CA ARG A 111 14.63 0.77 -33.53
C ARG A 111 14.55 0.31 -32.09
N GLN A 112 14.88 -0.96 -31.81
CA GLN A 112 14.87 -1.49 -30.46
C GLN A 112 15.86 -0.74 -29.55
N THR A 113 17.06 -0.44 -30.06
CA THR A 113 18.07 0.32 -29.31
C THR A 113 17.58 1.73 -28.97
N GLU A 114 16.87 2.39 -29.90
CA GLU A 114 16.31 3.73 -29.66
C GLU A 114 15.13 3.68 -28.68
N GLU A 115 14.25 2.68 -28.79
CA GLU A 115 13.16 2.46 -27.82
C GLU A 115 13.71 2.16 -26.41
N ASP A 116 14.76 1.35 -26.31
CA ASP A 116 15.41 1.05 -25.03
C ASP A 116 16.07 2.30 -24.45
N ARG A 117 16.68 3.16 -25.30
CA ARG A 117 17.23 4.45 -24.89
C ARG A 117 16.14 5.38 -24.35
N GLN A 118 14.99 5.45 -25.02
CA GLN A 118 13.84 6.23 -24.56
C GLN A 118 13.27 5.69 -23.24
N ARG A 119 13.19 4.36 -23.09
CA ARG A 119 12.78 3.73 -21.82
C ARG A 119 13.73 4.07 -20.68
N VAL A 120 15.04 4.00 -20.89
CA VAL A 120 16.03 4.38 -19.88
C VAL A 120 15.91 5.87 -19.54
N GLN A 121 15.76 6.75 -20.53
CA GLN A 121 15.56 8.18 -20.30
C GLN A 121 14.30 8.45 -19.48
N SER A 122 13.17 7.80 -19.80
CA SER A 122 11.91 7.94 -19.05
C SER A 122 12.01 7.45 -17.60
N ARG A 123 12.87 6.45 -17.32
CA ARG A 123 13.15 6.01 -15.94
C ARG A 123 13.97 7.05 -15.20
N VAL A 124 15.03 7.58 -15.82
CA VAL A 124 15.86 8.63 -15.20
C VAL A 124 15.04 9.89 -14.90
N GLU A 125 14.17 10.32 -15.81
CA GLU A 125 13.28 11.47 -15.60
C GLU A 125 12.29 11.24 -14.44
N ARG A 126 11.77 10.01 -14.30
CA ARG A 126 10.91 9.63 -13.17
C ARG A 126 11.67 9.65 -11.85
N ASP A 127 12.87 9.06 -11.81
CA ASP A 127 13.69 9.00 -10.61
C ASP A 127 14.11 10.43 -10.15
N LEU A 128 14.44 11.31 -11.11
CA LEU A 128 14.73 12.73 -10.81
C LEU A 128 13.50 13.46 -10.25
N TRP A 129 12.33 13.22 -10.83
CA TRP A 129 11.07 13.80 -10.33
C TRP A 129 10.74 13.33 -8.91
N GLU A 130 10.94 12.05 -8.59
CA GLU A 130 10.75 11.53 -7.22
C GLU A 130 11.70 12.21 -6.23
N ILE A 131 12.98 12.38 -6.59
CA ILE A 131 13.96 13.10 -5.76
C ILE A 131 13.51 14.54 -5.49
N ASP A 132 13.07 15.27 -6.52
CA ASP A 132 12.58 16.64 -6.37
C ASP A 132 11.31 16.72 -5.51
N TYR A 133 10.39 15.77 -5.67
CA TYR A 133 9.19 15.66 -4.85
C TYR A 133 9.52 15.44 -3.37
N TYR A 134 10.43 14.51 -3.05
CA TYR A 134 10.89 14.29 -1.68
C TYR A 134 11.59 15.52 -1.09
N ASN A 135 12.39 16.23 -1.89
CA ASN A 135 13.03 17.47 -1.45
C ASN A 135 12.01 18.54 -1.08
N GLN A 136 10.94 18.71 -1.87
CA GLN A 136 9.85 19.64 -1.55
C GLN A 136 9.11 19.24 -0.27
N LEU A 137 8.78 17.96 -0.12
CA LEU A 137 8.12 17.43 1.09
C LEU A 137 8.97 17.68 2.34
N MET A 138 10.28 17.45 2.26
CA MET A 138 11.22 17.71 3.36
C MET A 138 11.39 19.21 3.68
N GLN A 139 11.21 20.09 2.70
CA GLN A 139 11.16 21.54 2.95
C GLN A 139 9.86 21.95 3.64
N GLN A 140 8.73 21.37 3.26
CA GLN A 140 7.45 21.62 3.92
C GLN A 140 7.48 21.18 5.38
N HIS A 141 7.97 19.96 5.65
CA HIS A 141 8.09 19.44 7.01
C HIS A 141 8.99 20.32 7.90
N ARG A 142 10.07 20.88 7.33
CA ARG A 142 10.93 21.86 8.03
C ARG A 142 10.20 23.15 8.37
N LYS A 143 9.36 23.67 7.47
CA LYS A 143 8.54 24.87 7.74
C LYS A 143 7.51 24.62 8.84
N GLU A 144 6.80 23.48 8.79
CA GLU A 144 5.83 23.10 9.82
C GLU A 144 6.48 22.91 11.18
N LYS A 145 7.67 22.27 11.24
CA LYS A 145 8.44 22.14 12.48
C LYS A 145 8.80 23.50 13.07
N LEU A 146 9.31 24.44 12.26
CA LEU A 146 9.62 25.80 12.72
C LEU A 146 8.38 26.54 13.22
N GLN A 147 7.21 26.34 12.59
CA GLN A 147 5.95 26.94 13.02
C GLN A 147 5.47 26.39 14.37
N ILE A 148 5.62 25.08 14.59
CA ILE A 148 5.31 24.44 15.88
C ILE A 148 6.24 24.98 16.98
N GLU A 149 7.54 25.08 16.71
CA GLU A 149 8.52 25.62 17.64
C GLU A 149 8.22 27.09 18.01
N GLN A 150 7.90 27.93 17.03
CA GLN A 150 7.48 29.32 17.27
C GLN A 150 6.19 29.41 18.09
N THR A 151 5.22 28.53 17.83
CA THR A 151 3.97 28.47 18.60
C THR A 151 4.21 28.03 20.04
N ALA A 152 5.10 27.05 20.24
CA ALA A 152 5.49 26.58 21.57
C ALA A 152 6.21 27.69 22.37
N ILE A 153 7.07 28.49 21.73
CA ILE A 153 7.72 29.64 22.38
C ILE A 153 6.67 30.66 22.82
N LYS A 154 5.74 31.07 21.94
CA LYS A 154 4.65 32.00 22.29
C LYS A 154 3.79 31.48 23.45
N TYR A 155 3.48 30.20 23.47
CA TYR A 155 2.72 29.58 24.56
C TYR A 155 3.49 29.61 25.88
N ARG A 156 4.80 29.34 25.86
CA ARG A 156 5.66 29.44 27.05
C ARG A 156 5.70 30.87 27.59
N GLU A 157 5.83 31.86 26.71
CA GLU A 157 5.82 33.29 27.10
C GLU A 157 4.48 33.71 27.71
N ALA A 158 3.36 33.34 27.09
CA ALA A 158 2.01 33.61 27.61
C ALA A 158 1.79 32.98 28.99
N ARG A 159 2.23 31.73 29.18
CA ARG A 159 2.15 31.04 30.47
C ARG A 159 3.02 31.71 31.53
N GLN A 160 4.23 32.18 31.18
CA GLN A 160 5.09 32.93 32.09
C GLN A 160 4.45 34.26 32.52
N GLN A 161 3.78 34.97 31.60
CA GLN A 161 3.05 36.19 31.93
C GLN A 161 1.88 35.93 32.88
N GLN A 162 1.11 34.85 32.63
CA GLN A 162 0.00 34.45 33.50
C GLN A 162 0.49 34.10 34.92
N LEU A 163 1.60 33.37 35.03
CA LEU A 163 2.23 33.04 36.32
C LEU A 163 2.69 34.29 37.07
N LYS A 164 3.28 35.28 36.38
CA LYS A 164 3.63 36.57 36.99
C LYS A 164 2.39 37.26 37.57
N GLY A 165 1.28 37.28 36.82
CA GLY A 165 0.01 37.83 37.29
C GLY A 165 -0.53 37.14 38.55
N TYR A 166 -0.45 35.80 38.63
CA TYR A 166 -0.86 35.07 39.83
C TYR A 166 0.03 35.37 41.05
N VAL A 167 1.34 35.48 40.85
CA VAL A 167 2.29 35.81 41.93
C VAL A 167 2.02 37.24 42.45
N GLU A 168 1.78 38.20 41.56
CA GLU A 168 1.44 39.58 41.96
C GLU A 168 0.10 39.67 42.69
N ALA A 169 -0.94 38.98 42.18
CA ALA A 169 -2.24 38.89 42.84
C ALA A 169 -2.13 38.24 44.24
N GLY A 170 -1.32 37.19 44.37
CA GLY A 170 -1.05 36.54 45.65
C GLY A 170 -0.32 37.45 46.64
N ARG A 171 0.67 38.22 46.18
CA ARG A 171 1.35 39.23 47.01
C ARG A 171 0.40 40.32 47.49
N LYS A 172 -0.48 40.81 46.61
CA LYS A 172 -1.49 41.81 46.96
C LYS A 172 -2.50 41.29 47.98
N ALA A 173 -3.06 40.10 47.76
CA ALA A 173 -3.99 39.46 48.69
C ALA A 173 -3.35 39.24 50.08
N LYS A 174 -2.07 38.84 50.12
CA LYS A 174 -1.33 38.70 51.38
C LYS A 174 -1.12 40.04 52.09
N ALA A 175 -0.81 41.11 51.36
CA ALA A 175 -0.67 42.45 51.92
C ALA A 175 -2.01 42.97 52.48
N ASP A 176 -3.11 42.78 51.74
CA ASP A 176 -4.45 43.16 52.16
C ASP A 176 -4.89 42.38 53.42
N ALA A 177 -4.61 41.08 53.48
CA ALA A 177 -4.89 40.25 54.66
C ALA A 177 -4.08 40.70 55.90
N LEU A 178 -2.81 41.07 55.73
CA LEU A 178 -1.98 41.61 56.81
C LEU A 178 -2.50 42.96 57.30
N ALA A 179 -2.94 43.84 56.40
CA ALA A 179 -3.54 45.12 56.75
C ALA A 179 -4.85 44.92 57.55
N GLN A 180 -5.71 43.99 57.11
CA GLN A 180 -6.94 43.65 57.84
C GLN A 180 -6.65 43.07 59.24
N ALA A 181 -5.66 42.19 59.36
CA ALA A 181 -5.25 41.63 60.65
C ALA A 181 -4.75 42.71 61.62
N GLN A 182 -4.00 43.71 61.14
CA GLN A 182 -3.55 44.84 61.97
C GLN A 182 -4.72 45.73 62.45
N VAL A 183 -5.74 45.92 61.62
CA VAL A 183 -6.96 46.66 62.02
C VAL A 183 -7.73 45.90 63.09
N GLN A 184 -7.91 44.59 62.93
CA GLN A 184 -8.61 43.74 63.92
C GLN A 184 -7.85 43.64 65.25
N ALA A 185 -6.52 43.59 65.22
CA ALA A 185 -5.70 43.55 66.43
C ALA A 185 -5.79 44.83 67.29
N ARG A 186 -6.20 45.97 66.71
CA ARG A 186 -6.40 47.24 67.45
C ARG A 186 -7.79 47.39 68.06
N ALA A 187 -8.77 46.57 67.67
CA ALA A 187 -10.14 46.66 68.16
C ALA A 187 -10.33 46.34 69.67
N PRO A 188 -9.66 45.33 70.28
CA PRO A 188 -9.92 44.99 71.68
C PRO A 188 -9.32 45.98 72.69
N ALA A 189 -8.43 46.89 72.28
CA ALA A 189 -7.89 47.93 73.17
C ALA A 189 -8.90 49.06 73.48
N VAL A 190 -9.95 49.22 72.68
CA VAL A 190 -10.97 50.28 72.87
C VAL A 190 -12.15 49.78 73.72
N GLN A 191 -12.40 48.46 73.77
CA GLN A 191 -13.54 47.89 74.50
C GLN A 191 -13.25 47.57 75.98
N ALA A 192 -12.00 47.64 76.44
CA ALA A 192 -11.66 47.42 77.85
C ALA A 192 -11.85 48.66 78.76
N ALA A 193 -12.30 49.79 78.22
CA ALA A 193 -12.45 51.05 78.98
C ALA A 193 -13.87 51.33 79.50
N LEU A 194 -14.87 50.48 79.22
CA LEU A 194 -16.29 50.78 79.53
C LEU A 194 -17.04 49.53 80.03
N VAL A 195 -16.85 49.12 81.28
CA VAL A 195 -17.85 48.31 82.00
C VAL A 195 -17.90 48.69 83.49
N PRO A 196 -19.05 49.18 84.02
CA PRO A 196 -19.35 49.21 85.44
C PRO A 196 -20.20 48.02 85.92
N SER A 197 -20.17 47.83 87.25
CA SER A 197 -20.67 46.81 88.18
C SER A 197 -22.03 46.09 87.99
N PRO A 198 -22.26 44.98 88.74
CA PRO A 198 -23.34 44.00 88.50
C PRO A 198 -24.56 44.16 89.42
N THR A 199 -25.72 43.68 88.99
CA THR A 199 -26.87 43.43 89.91
C THR A 199 -27.76 42.27 89.41
N THR A 200 -27.76 41.21 90.22
CA THR A 200 -28.87 40.37 90.71
C THR A 200 -29.76 39.49 89.78
N GLN A 201 -29.64 38.20 90.08
CA GLN A 201 -30.47 36.97 89.92
C GLN A 201 -32.00 37.09 89.70
N VAL A 202 -32.58 36.11 88.97
CA VAL A 202 -33.56 35.06 89.43
C VAL A 202 -33.93 34.11 88.24
N PRO A 203 -34.16 32.79 88.44
CA PRO A 203 -34.44 31.76 87.40
C PRO A 203 -35.93 31.28 87.45
N PRO A 204 -36.36 30.09 86.93
CA PRO A 204 -35.90 29.19 85.85
C PRO A 204 -37.04 28.91 84.82
N THR A 205 -36.86 28.01 83.84
CA THR A 205 -37.66 26.78 83.57
C THR A 205 -37.35 26.18 82.19
N GLN A 206 -37.14 24.86 82.14
CA GLN A 206 -36.93 24.03 80.95
C GLN A 206 -38.25 23.76 80.20
N ILE A 207 -38.28 23.82 78.86
CA ILE A 207 -39.17 22.96 78.04
C ILE A 207 -38.48 22.56 76.73
N VAL A 208 -38.47 21.25 76.49
CA VAL A 208 -38.13 20.53 75.26
C VAL A 208 -39.25 20.71 74.23
N THR A 209 -38.94 21.03 72.97
CA THR A 209 -39.63 20.42 71.79
C THR A 209 -38.98 20.77 70.45
N LYS A 210 -38.79 19.73 69.63
CA LYS A 210 -38.52 19.76 68.19
C LYS A 210 -39.75 20.27 67.42
N LYS A 211 -39.58 21.16 66.44
CA LYS A 211 -40.12 21.03 65.05
C LYS A 211 -39.85 22.29 64.22
N LEU A 212 -39.14 22.07 63.11
CA LEU A 212 -39.53 22.40 61.73
C LEU A 212 -40.61 23.48 61.55
N THR A 213 -40.22 24.65 61.06
CA THR A 213 -41.12 25.56 60.32
C THR A 213 -40.33 26.33 59.26
N GLN A 214 -40.51 25.87 58.02
CA GLN A 214 -40.43 26.65 56.79
C GLN A 214 -41.57 27.69 56.81
N ASP A 215 -41.40 28.79 56.08
CA ASP A 215 -42.40 29.82 55.75
C ASP A 215 -42.55 30.97 56.76
N ILE A 216 -41.80 32.05 56.51
CA ILE A 216 -42.21 33.46 56.53
C ILE A 216 -41.05 34.27 55.90
N LEU A 217 -41.22 34.72 54.66
CA LEU A 217 -40.78 36.03 54.15
C LEU A 217 -41.20 36.21 52.67
N ASP A 218 -42.49 35.98 52.43
CA ASP A 218 -43.22 36.73 51.41
C ASP A 218 -43.80 37.96 52.09
N GLN A 219 -43.23 39.12 51.80
CA GLN A 219 -43.92 40.38 51.50
C GLN A 219 -42.89 41.50 51.36
N LEU A 220 -43.22 42.48 50.50
CA LEU A 220 -42.62 43.81 50.37
C LEU A 220 -41.54 43.97 49.26
N PHE A 221 -41.95 44.08 48.00
CA PHE A 221 -42.34 45.37 47.38
C PHE A 221 -42.57 45.23 45.85
N PHE A 222 -43.72 45.73 45.41
CA PHE A 222 -44.12 45.91 44.01
C PHE A 222 -43.43 47.10 43.35
N GLY A 223 -43.26 47.03 42.02
CA GLY A 223 -43.56 48.17 41.16
C GLY A 223 -42.61 48.44 39.98
N SER A 224 -43.07 48.13 38.77
CA SER A 224 -43.14 49.04 37.60
C SER A 224 -42.80 48.35 36.27
N THR A 225 -43.80 48.32 35.40
CA THR A 225 -43.78 47.95 33.99
C THR A 225 -43.21 49.07 33.13
N THR A 226 -42.34 48.75 32.17
CA THR A 226 -42.33 49.37 30.83
C THR A 226 -41.60 48.47 29.82
N THR A 227 -42.26 48.32 28.68
CA THR A 227 -41.94 47.49 27.52
C THR A 227 -40.95 48.21 26.60
N THR A 228 -39.80 47.61 26.26
CA THR A 228 -39.22 47.75 24.90
C THR A 228 -38.16 46.67 24.58
N GLN A 229 -38.45 45.95 23.50
CA GLN A 229 -37.60 45.19 22.56
C GLN A 229 -36.38 44.37 23.03
N LYS A 230 -36.57 43.05 22.86
CA LYS A 230 -35.65 41.91 22.96
C LYS A 230 -34.92 41.65 21.62
N PRO A 231 -33.61 41.38 21.60
CA PRO A 231 -33.01 40.43 20.66
C PRO A 231 -32.90 39.03 21.33
N PRO A 232 -32.90 37.93 20.55
CA PRO A 232 -33.09 36.58 21.08
C PRO A 232 -31.87 36.09 21.89
N PRO A 233 -32.06 35.30 22.97
CA PRO A 233 -30.96 34.67 23.68
C PRO A 233 -30.45 33.45 22.94
N VAL A 234 -29.14 33.41 22.69
CA VAL A 234 -28.38 32.20 22.34
C VAL A 234 -28.16 31.39 23.63
N PRO A 235 -28.49 30.09 23.69
CA PRO A 235 -28.29 29.30 24.91
C PRO A 235 -26.84 28.80 25.00
N LEU A 236 -25.98 29.56 25.68
CA LEU A 236 -24.67 29.12 26.15
C LEU A 236 -24.77 28.65 27.61
N LEU A 237 -25.42 27.51 27.85
CA LEU A 237 -25.45 26.87 29.18
C LEU A 237 -25.37 25.33 29.14
N LEU A 238 -24.99 24.74 28.00
CA LEU A 238 -24.68 23.31 27.89
C LEU A 238 -23.18 22.98 27.95
N SER A 239 -22.30 23.97 27.83
CA SER A 239 -20.86 23.72 27.64
C SER A 239 -20.11 23.40 28.93
N GLU A 240 -20.50 23.92 30.09
CA GLU A 240 -19.69 23.78 31.31
C GLU A 240 -19.85 22.40 31.97
N LYS A 241 -21.07 21.84 32.00
CA LYS A 241 -21.29 20.46 32.47
C LYS A 241 -20.68 19.42 31.53
N LEU A 242 -20.71 19.67 30.22
CA LEU A 242 -20.10 18.79 29.22
C LEU A 242 -18.57 18.87 29.29
N PHE A 243 -18.01 20.08 29.43
CA PHE A 243 -16.57 20.29 29.59
C PHE A 243 -16.04 19.64 30.87
N ASN A 244 -16.73 19.79 31.99
CA ASN A 244 -16.33 19.15 33.25
C ASN A 244 -16.43 17.61 33.19
N LYS A 245 -17.40 17.06 32.43
CA LYS A 245 -17.53 15.61 32.24
C LYS A 245 -16.45 15.04 31.32
N VAL A 246 -16.12 15.76 30.25
CA VAL A 246 -15.03 15.42 29.32
C VAL A 246 -13.66 15.55 30.01
N HIS A 247 -13.43 16.62 30.77
CA HIS A 247 -12.19 16.81 31.53
C HIS A 247 -12.00 15.74 32.61
N LYS A 248 -13.08 15.33 33.30
CA LYS A 248 -13.04 14.22 34.27
C LYS A 248 -12.76 12.86 33.61
N PHE A 249 -13.26 12.64 32.40
CA PHE A 249 -12.97 11.45 31.60
C PHE A 249 -11.49 11.39 31.17
N PHE A 250 -10.92 12.50 30.70
CA PHE A 250 -9.51 12.55 30.32
C PHE A 250 -8.57 12.39 31.52
N LYS A 251 -8.87 12.99 32.68
CA LYS A 251 -8.10 12.76 33.91
C LYS A 251 -8.14 11.31 34.39
N ALA A 252 -9.29 10.64 34.28
CA ALA A 252 -9.41 9.22 34.65
C ALA A 252 -8.61 8.32 33.69
N LYS A 253 -8.59 8.66 32.40
CA LYS A 253 -7.82 7.92 31.38
C LYS A 253 -6.30 8.12 31.53
N GLU A 254 -5.86 9.32 31.91
CA GLU A 254 -4.45 9.57 32.25
C GLU A 254 -4.02 8.85 33.52
N ALA A 255 -4.85 8.82 34.56
CA ALA A 255 -4.56 8.08 35.80
C ALA A 255 -4.39 6.57 35.55
N MET A 256 -5.27 5.96 34.75
CA MET A 256 -5.17 4.54 34.39
C MET A 256 -3.90 4.21 33.59
N LYS A 257 -3.45 5.14 32.74
CA LYS A 257 -2.23 4.95 31.94
C LYS A 257 -0.96 5.02 32.79
N ILE A 258 -0.97 5.84 33.84
CA ILE A 258 0.14 5.96 34.80
C ILE A 258 0.25 4.68 35.65
N ASP A 259 -0.88 4.14 36.13
CA ASP A 259 -0.89 2.91 36.93
C ASP A 259 -0.36 1.69 36.12
N GLU A 260 -0.70 1.62 34.82
CA GLU A 260 -0.25 0.55 33.93
C GLU A 260 1.25 0.64 33.58
N GLU A 261 1.78 1.86 33.37
CA GLU A 261 3.22 2.08 33.19
C GLU A 261 4.02 1.79 34.48
N GLU A 262 3.47 2.11 35.65
CA GLU A 262 4.10 1.81 36.94
C GLU A 262 4.16 0.29 37.19
N GLU A 263 3.10 -0.45 36.87
CA GLU A 263 3.07 -1.92 36.98
C GLU A 263 4.06 -2.58 36.02
N MET A 264 4.14 -2.10 34.77
CA MET A 264 5.10 -2.60 33.78
C MET A 264 6.55 -2.33 34.18
N THR A 265 6.80 -1.17 34.79
CA THR A 265 8.13 -0.79 35.29
C THR A 265 8.52 -1.62 36.51
N LYS A 266 7.59 -1.89 37.44
CA LYS A 266 7.81 -2.82 38.57
C LYS A 266 8.16 -4.23 38.09
N LYS A 267 7.45 -4.77 37.09
CA LYS A 267 7.74 -6.08 36.49
C LYS A 267 9.13 -6.14 35.84
N LYS A 268 9.55 -5.06 35.15
CA LYS A 268 10.90 -4.97 34.57
C LYS A 268 12.00 -4.90 35.62
N ILE A 269 11.81 -4.10 36.68
CA ILE A 269 12.78 -4.02 37.79
C ILE A 269 12.93 -5.38 38.48
N GLU A 270 11.83 -6.10 38.68
CA GLU A 270 11.88 -7.43 39.29
C GLU A 270 12.52 -8.48 38.39
N ALA A 271 12.33 -8.39 37.07
CA ALA A 271 13.02 -9.24 36.10
C ALA A 271 14.55 -8.98 36.07
N ILE A 272 14.97 -7.71 36.17
CA ILE A 272 16.39 -7.34 36.25
C ILE A 272 17.00 -7.84 37.56
N ARG A 273 16.27 -7.74 38.67
CA ARG A 273 16.72 -8.23 39.99
C ARG A 273 16.89 -9.75 40.05
N LYS A 274 16.19 -10.49 39.19
CA LYS A 274 16.33 -11.96 39.03
C LYS A 274 17.54 -12.35 38.17
N LEU A 275 18.18 -11.41 37.49
CA LEU A 275 19.29 -11.66 36.56
C LEU A 275 20.67 -11.27 37.11
N GLU A 276 20.76 -10.69 38.31
CA GLU A 276 22.06 -10.39 38.93
C GLU A 276 22.59 -11.59 39.74
N PRO A 277 23.82 -12.09 39.46
CA PRO A 277 24.44 -13.14 40.25
C PRO A 277 24.92 -12.61 41.60
N THR A 278 24.47 -13.29 42.67
CA THR A 278 24.82 -13.03 44.07
C THR A 278 26.34 -13.07 44.28
N THR A 279 26.98 -11.90 44.34
CA THR A 279 28.35 -11.77 44.84
C THR A 279 28.31 -11.28 46.27
N THR A 280 28.63 -12.20 47.18
CA THR A 280 28.75 -11.95 48.62
C THR A 280 29.92 -11.00 48.86
N THR A 281 29.65 -9.80 49.41
CA THR A 281 30.70 -8.98 50.01
C THR A 281 30.24 -8.46 51.37
N THR A 282 30.97 -8.93 52.38
CA THR A 282 30.82 -8.65 53.80
C THR A 282 31.51 -7.32 54.13
N THR A 283 30.81 -6.26 54.54
CA THR A 283 31.37 -5.25 55.49
C THR A 283 30.32 -4.33 56.12
N THR A 284 30.17 -4.51 57.43
CA THR A 284 30.13 -3.52 58.52
C THR A 284 29.10 -2.38 58.56
N THR A 285 28.24 -2.54 59.56
CA THR A 285 27.31 -1.64 60.23
C THR A 285 27.95 -0.33 60.71
N THR A 286 27.31 0.81 60.46
CA THR A 286 27.34 1.97 61.38
C THR A 286 26.01 2.71 61.32
N THR A 287 25.47 2.99 62.51
CA THR A 287 24.13 3.46 62.85
C THR A 287 23.99 4.99 62.81
N THR A 288 22.72 5.44 62.76
CA THR A 288 22.12 6.72 63.28
C THR A 288 22.11 7.96 62.36
N PRO A 289 21.18 8.94 62.56
CA PRO A 289 19.74 8.88 62.26
C PRO A 289 19.23 9.99 61.31
N VAL A 290 17.95 9.82 60.91
CA VAL A 290 16.99 10.69 60.22
C VAL A 290 17.16 12.21 60.47
N PRO A 291 16.92 13.04 59.43
CA PRO A 291 15.84 14.02 59.56
C PRO A 291 14.87 14.03 58.37
N THR A 292 13.61 14.24 58.73
CA THR A 292 12.45 14.63 57.93
C THR A 292 12.73 15.86 57.08
N THR A 293 12.24 15.89 55.84
CA THR A 293 11.76 17.13 55.19
C THR A 293 10.92 16.83 53.95
N THR A 294 9.66 17.23 54.05
CA THR A 294 8.66 17.44 53.01
C THR A 294 9.15 18.46 51.98
N GLU A 295 8.60 18.44 50.76
CA GLU A 295 8.77 19.43 49.67
C GLU A 295 9.80 19.06 48.58
N LYS A 296 9.44 18.14 47.65
CA LYS A 296 10.16 17.90 46.39
C LYS A 296 9.36 17.07 45.36
N GLU A 297 8.21 17.56 44.89
CA GLU A 297 7.47 16.86 43.81
C GLU A 297 7.18 17.70 42.55
N THR A 298 7.48 18.99 42.52
CA THR A 298 7.22 19.83 41.34
C THR A 298 8.43 20.11 40.44
N PHE A 299 9.62 19.63 40.79
CA PHE A 299 10.86 19.85 40.00
C PHE A 299 11.32 18.63 39.18
N VAL A 300 10.72 17.45 39.37
CA VAL A 300 11.16 16.20 38.72
C VAL A 300 10.52 16.00 37.34
N VAL A 301 9.28 16.47 37.14
CA VAL A 301 8.55 16.29 35.86
C VAL A 301 9.13 17.12 34.73
N ALA A 302 9.63 18.33 35.00
CA ALA A 302 10.21 19.20 33.95
C ALA A 302 11.60 18.75 33.47
N LYS A 303 12.34 17.98 34.27
CA LYS A 303 13.68 17.49 33.91
C LYS A 303 13.61 16.20 33.08
N PHE A 304 12.58 15.39 33.29
CA PHE A 304 12.43 14.10 32.62
C PHE A 304 12.04 14.23 31.13
N ASP A 305 11.17 15.20 30.78
CA ASP A 305 10.75 15.43 29.38
C ASP A 305 11.87 16.03 28.50
N SER A 306 12.78 16.81 29.09
CA SER A 306 13.94 17.38 28.38
C SER A 306 14.98 16.31 28.02
N GLU A 307 15.17 15.31 28.89
CA GLU A 307 16.17 14.24 28.68
C GLU A 307 15.71 13.19 27.66
N ILE A 308 14.41 12.96 27.51
CA ILE A 308 13.85 12.08 26.48
C ILE A 308 13.97 12.72 25.09
N TYR A 309 13.70 14.03 24.99
CA TYR A 309 13.80 14.76 23.72
C TYR A 309 15.25 14.89 23.22
N GLU A 310 16.22 15.14 24.11
CA GLU A 310 17.65 15.14 23.74
C GLU A 310 18.17 13.76 23.32
N ARG A 311 17.66 12.68 23.94
CA ARG A 311 18.05 11.31 23.57
C ARG A 311 17.60 10.94 22.15
N HIS A 312 16.42 11.43 21.72
CA HIS A 312 15.93 11.24 20.36
C HIS A 312 16.69 12.08 19.31
N LEU A 313 17.10 13.32 19.65
CA LEU A 313 17.91 14.15 18.78
C LEU A 313 19.33 13.59 18.55
N LYS A 314 19.99 13.07 19.60
CA LYS A 314 21.30 12.42 19.48
C LYS A 314 21.28 11.12 18.65
N HIS A 315 20.12 10.48 18.53
CA HIS A 315 19.98 9.29 17.68
C HIS A 315 19.82 9.66 16.21
N TYR A 316 19.17 10.79 15.93
CA TYR A 316 18.97 11.29 14.55
C TYR A 316 20.26 11.80 13.90
N ASP A 317 21.12 12.51 14.66
CA ASP A 317 22.43 12.97 14.15
C ASP A 317 23.43 11.83 13.88
N ARG A 318 23.19 10.62 14.40
CA ARG A 318 24.02 9.43 14.11
C ARG A 318 23.64 8.71 12.81
N VAL A 319 22.49 9.00 12.22
CA VAL A 319 21.98 8.25 11.04
C VAL A 319 22.25 8.99 9.72
N MET A 320 22.63 10.26 9.77
CA MET A 320 23.05 11.03 8.58
C MET A 320 24.57 11.09 8.49
N VAL A 321 25.19 10.03 7.97
CA VAL A 321 26.62 10.05 7.61
C VAL A 321 26.75 10.64 6.20
N PRO A 322 27.43 11.79 6.01
CA PRO A 322 27.75 12.25 4.67
C PRO A 322 28.70 11.25 4.00
N LEU A 323 28.38 10.84 2.77
CA LEU A 323 29.24 9.98 1.94
C LEU A 323 30.67 10.51 1.97
N THR A 324 31.58 9.66 2.44
CA THR A 324 32.99 10.05 2.60
C THR A 324 33.62 10.22 1.21
N ALA A 325 34.66 11.05 1.10
CA ALA A 325 35.38 11.27 -0.15
C ALA A 325 35.92 9.95 -0.77
N GLU A 326 36.16 8.94 0.06
CA GLU A 326 36.57 7.60 -0.34
C GLU A 326 35.45 6.84 -1.08
N GLU A 327 34.20 6.98 -0.66
CA GLU A 327 33.04 6.34 -1.30
C GLU A 327 32.73 6.99 -2.65
N MET A 328 32.90 8.32 -2.76
CA MET A 328 32.83 9.01 -4.06
C MET A 328 33.96 8.60 -5.01
N ALA A 329 35.14 8.24 -4.51
CA ALA A 329 36.23 7.72 -5.33
C ALA A 329 35.92 6.31 -5.89
N LYS A 330 35.24 5.45 -5.11
CA LYS A 330 34.83 4.09 -5.55
C LYS A 330 33.81 4.13 -6.70
N VAL A 331 32.88 5.09 -6.68
CA VAL A 331 31.92 5.30 -7.78
C VAL A 331 32.62 5.71 -9.09
N LYS A 332 33.70 6.50 -8.99
CA LYS A 332 34.50 6.95 -10.15
C LYS A 332 35.25 5.79 -10.82
N VAL A 333 35.78 4.85 -10.03
CA VAL A 333 36.46 3.64 -10.53
C VAL A 333 35.49 2.72 -11.28
N ILE A 334 34.25 2.58 -10.81
CA ILE A 334 33.22 1.76 -11.46
C ILE A 334 32.83 2.35 -12.83
N GLN A 335 32.76 3.68 -12.96
CA GLN A 335 32.54 4.34 -14.25
C GLN A 335 33.72 4.15 -15.23
N GLU A 336 34.96 4.15 -14.74
CA GLU A 336 36.15 3.99 -15.56
C GLU A 336 36.31 2.55 -16.08
N VAL A 337 36.00 1.54 -15.25
CA VAL A 337 35.95 0.12 -15.64
C VAL A 337 34.88 -0.12 -16.72
N LYS A 338 33.71 0.52 -16.61
CA LYS A 338 32.64 0.42 -17.62
C LYS A 338 33.08 0.99 -18.97
N SER A 339 33.86 2.08 -18.98
CA SER A 339 34.38 2.68 -20.22
C SER A 339 35.45 1.82 -20.90
N ASN A 340 36.25 1.08 -20.12
CA ASN A 340 37.32 0.23 -20.63
C ASN A 340 36.83 -1.14 -21.11
N LEU A 341 35.73 -1.66 -20.54
CA LEU A 341 35.13 -2.93 -20.98
C LEU A 341 34.54 -2.82 -22.40
N HIS A 342 34.03 -1.65 -22.78
CA HIS A 342 33.49 -1.39 -24.11
C HIS A 342 34.57 -1.31 -25.21
N LYS A 343 35.82 -1.00 -24.85
CA LYS A 343 36.95 -0.90 -25.81
C LYS A 343 37.64 -2.23 -26.10
N ARG A 344 37.47 -3.26 -25.25
CA ARG A 344 38.20 -4.54 -25.36
C ARG A 344 37.42 -5.70 -26.00
N LEU A 345 36.12 -5.55 -26.28
CA LEU A 345 35.33 -6.54 -27.03
C LEU A 345 35.54 -6.36 -28.55
N LYS A 346 36.76 -6.60 -29.04
CA LYS A 346 37.00 -6.88 -30.47
C LYS A 346 37.00 -8.39 -30.65
N PHE A 347 35.92 -8.91 -31.22
CA PHE A 347 35.77 -10.34 -31.51
C PHE A 347 36.86 -10.80 -32.50
N PRO A 348 37.60 -11.88 -32.20
CA PRO A 348 38.54 -12.47 -33.15
C PRO A 348 37.78 -13.10 -34.33
N ARG A 349 38.30 -12.88 -35.54
CA ARG A 349 37.82 -13.53 -36.77
C ARG A 349 38.11 -15.03 -36.66
N PHE A 350 37.05 -15.83 -36.52
CA PHE A 350 37.16 -17.28 -36.50
C PHE A 350 37.41 -17.82 -37.92
N SER A 351 38.53 -18.50 -38.07
CA SER A 351 38.93 -19.26 -39.26
C SER A 351 38.08 -20.52 -39.45
N THR A 352 37.99 -20.92 -40.71
CA THR A 352 37.24 -22.03 -41.31
C THR A 352 37.38 -23.38 -40.60
N ILE A 353 36.29 -23.81 -39.96
CA ILE A 353 36.05 -25.16 -39.41
C ILE A 353 34.95 -25.82 -40.29
N PRO A 354 34.92 -27.15 -40.50
CA PRO A 354 34.06 -27.79 -41.50
C PRO A 354 32.58 -27.59 -41.13
N GLN A 355 31.91 -26.69 -41.84
CA GLN A 355 30.67 -26.05 -41.38
C GLN A 355 29.42 -26.94 -41.40
N ARG A 356 29.42 -28.09 -42.07
CA ARG A 356 28.14 -28.72 -42.44
C ARG A 356 27.45 -29.46 -41.30
N GLU A 357 28.19 -30.16 -40.44
CA GLU A 357 27.58 -30.86 -39.30
C GLU A 357 27.30 -29.93 -38.11
N VAL A 358 28.17 -28.93 -37.90
CA VAL A 358 28.00 -27.97 -36.80
C VAL A 358 26.81 -27.05 -37.05
N MET A 359 26.60 -26.60 -38.29
CA MET A 359 25.44 -25.78 -38.67
C MET A 359 24.13 -26.55 -38.52
N PHE A 360 24.10 -27.85 -38.82
CA PHE A 360 22.89 -28.66 -38.69
C PHE A 360 22.50 -28.87 -37.22
N ARG A 361 23.49 -29.14 -36.34
CA ARG A 361 23.25 -29.24 -34.90
C ARG A 361 22.83 -27.89 -34.29
N LEU A 362 23.47 -26.79 -34.70
CA LEU A 362 23.08 -25.45 -34.27
C LEU A 362 21.67 -25.07 -34.74
N PHE A 363 21.29 -25.44 -35.96
CA PHE A 363 19.95 -25.20 -36.48
C PHE A 363 18.88 -25.92 -35.66
N PHE A 364 19.08 -27.21 -35.32
CA PHE A 364 18.14 -27.91 -34.46
C PHE A 364 18.09 -27.33 -33.05
N VAL A 365 19.23 -26.96 -32.46
CA VAL A 365 19.26 -26.29 -31.15
C VAL A 365 18.49 -24.97 -31.21
N PHE A 366 18.67 -24.16 -32.26
CA PHE A 366 17.94 -22.91 -32.45
C PHE A 366 16.44 -23.14 -32.64
N VAL A 367 16.03 -24.13 -33.44
CA VAL A 367 14.60 -24.46 -33.64
C VAL A 367 13.97 -24.95 -32.34
N PHE A 368 14.65 -25.81 -31.58
CA PHE A 368 14.17 -26.22 -30.26
C PHE A 368 14.10 -25.06 -29.28
N LEU A 369 15.07 -24.13 -29.29
CA LEU A 369 15.06 -22.93 -28.45
C LEU A 369 13.87 -22.03 -28.83
N PHE A 370 13.66 -21.76 -30.12
CA PHE A 370 12.57 -20.93 -30.62
C PHE A 370 11.18 -21.54 -30.40
N LEU A 371 11.07 -22.88 -30.35
CA LEU A 371 9.83 -23.57 -30.01
C LEU A 371 9.60 -23.64 -28.49
N ALA A 372 10.65 -23.74 -27.68
CA ALA A 372 10.53 -23.83 -26.23
C ALA A 372 10.24 -22.47 -25.56
N ILE A 373 10.80 -21.36 -26.07
CA ILE A 373 10.60 -20.01 -25.53
C ILE A 373 9.12 -19.59 -25.43
N PRO A 374 8.27 -19.75 -26.47
CA PRO A 374 6.86 -19.34 -26.39
C PRO A 374 6.03 -20.22 -25.43
N LEU A 375 6.41 -21.49 -25.20
CA LEU A 375 5.71 -22.31 -24.21
C LEU A 375 5.94 -21.82 -22.77
N VAL A 376 7.12 -21.26 -22.48
CA VAL A 376 7.43 -20.72 -21.14
C VAL A 376 6.73 -19.37 -20.93
N LEU A 377 6.65 -18.52 -21.96
CA LEU A 377 6.04 -17.19 -21.87
C LEU A 377 4.50 -17.19 -21.79
N CYS A 378 3.84 -18.26 -22.22
CA CYS A 378 2.37 -18.39 -22.12
C CYS A 378 1.87 -18.84 -20.73
N SER A 379 2.76 -19.10 -19.77
CA SER A 379 2.38 -19.75 -18.50
C SER A 379 2.01 -18.81 -17.35
N THR A 380 2.04 -17.49 -17.54
CA THR A 380 1.88 -16.51 -16.45
C THR A 380 0.68 -15.56 -16.56
N VAL A 381 -0.22 -15.76 -17.53
CA VAL A 381 -1.40 -14.89 -17.63
C VAL A 381 -2.36 -15.21 -16.49
N CYS A 382 -2.62 -14.21 -15.66
CA CYS A 382 -3.61 -14.27 -14.60
C CYS A 382 -5.02 -14.37 -15.18
N ARG A 383 -5.74 -15.48 -14.94
CA ARG A 383 -7.12 -15.63 -15.39
C ARG A 383 -8.09 -15.16 -14.33
N ASP A 384 -8.90 -14.17 -14.69
CA ASP A 384 -9.92 -13.60 -13.81
C ASP A 384 -10.98 -14.65 -13.44
N GLY A 385 -11.37 -14.67 -12.16
CA GLY A 385 -12.31 -15.64 -11.60
C GLY A 385 -11.74 -17.05 -11.40
N ILE A 386 -10.46 -17.28 -11.72
CA ILE A 386 -9.80 -18.58 -11.52
C ILE A 386 -8.56 -18.41 -10.63
N ASP A 387 -7.59 -17.63 -11.09
CA ASP A 387 -6.28 -17.53 -10.43
C ASP A 387 -6.25 -16.43 -9.35
N ASN A 388 -7.15 -15.44 -9.42
CA ASN A 388 -7.28 -14.32 -8.46
C ASN A 388 -8.40 -14.53 -7.41
N VAL A 389 -8.82 -15.77 -7.18
CA VAL A 389 -9.93 -16.10 -6.27
C VAL A 389 -9.42 -16.32 -4.84
N ILE A 390 -10.06 -15.67 -3.88
CA ILE A 390 -9.86 -15.88 -2.44
C ILE A 390 -11.18 -16.39 -1.86
N LYS A 391 -11.15 -17.53 -1.19
CA LYS A 391 -12.31 -18.06 -0.45
C LYS A 391 -12.16 -17.72 1.01
N ILE A 392 -13.25 -17.37 1.66
CA ILE A 392 -13.32 -17.05 3.10
C ILE A 392 -14.40 -17.93 3.71
N GLY A 393 -14.12 -18.43 4.90
CA GLY A 393 -15.07 -19.22 5.67
C GLY A 393 -14.80 -19.11 7.15
N SER A 394 -15.84 -19.33 7.95
CA SER A 394 -15.70 -19.46 9.40
C SER A 394 -14.84 -20.66 9.77
N ILE A 395 -13.96 -20.47 10.75
CA ILE A 395 -13.14 -21.55 11.30
C ILE A 395 -13.98 -22.44 12.21
N ALA A 396 -14.88 -21.82 12.99
CA ALA A 396 -15.74 -22.48 13.96
C ALA A 396 -17.21 -22.43 13.52
N ASN A 397 -17.92 -23.55 13.67
CA ASN A 397 -19.33 -23.71 13.25
C ASN A 397 -20.34 -23.43 14.38
N ASP A 398 -19.87 -23.33 15.61
CA ASP A 398 -20.68 -23.12 16.82
C ASP A 398 -20.88 -21.64 17.15
N LEU A 399 -20.09 -20.74 16.58
CA LEU A 399 -20.21 -19.30 16.81
C LEU A 399 -21.56 -18.71 16.36
N PRO A 400 -22.00 -17.58 16.97
CA PRO A 400 -23.27 -16.91 16.63
C PRO A 400 -23.41 -16.51 15.16
N VAL A 401 -22.31 -16.14 14.51
CA VAL A 401 -22.28 -15.75 13.09
C VAL A 401 -21.34 -16.70 12.34
N ILE A 402 -21.86 -17.28 11.25
CA ILE A 402 -21.14 -18.22 10.39
C ILE A 402 -21.08 -17.68 8.97
N ALA A 403 -19.88 -17.41 8.48
CA ALA A 403 -19.61 -17.10 7.09
C ALA A 403 -19.36 -18.38 6.29
N LYS A 404 -20.11 -18.57 5.20
CA LYS A 404 -20.02 -19.73 4.31
C LYS A 404 -19.75 -19.31 2.89
N ASN A 405 -18.74 -19.94 2.28
CA ASN A 405 -18.44 -19.83 0.85
C ASN A 405 -18.32 -18.39 0.34
N ILE A 406 -17.83 -17.46 1.17
CA ILE A 406 -17.60 -16.09 0.72
C ILE A 406 -16.44 -16.13 -0.27
N THR A 407 -16.66 -15.60 -1.46
CA THR A 407 -15.68 -15.62 -2.55
C THR A 407 -15.36 -14.20 -2.95
N LEU A 408 -14.08 -13.85 -2.86
CA LEU A 408 -13.53 -12.58 -3.31
C LEU A 408 -12.66 -12.78 -4.54
N LEU A 409 -12.60 -11.75 -5.37
CA LEU A 409 -11.63 -11.61 -6.44
C LEU A 409 -10.67 -10.47 -6.09
N ALA A 410 -9.37 -10.71 -6.22
CA ALA A 410 -8.33 -9.72 -5.98
C ALA A 410 -7.94 -9.00 -7.28
N TYR A 411 -7.89 -7.67 -7.22
CA TYR A 411 -7.50 -6.82 -8.35
C TYR A 411 -6.46 -5.78 -7.93
N ASP A 412 -5.65 -5.35 -8.90
CA ASP A 412 -4.73 -4.22 -8.75
C ASP A 412 -5.46 -2.87 -8.81
N TYR A 413 -4.72 -1.78 -8.60
CA TYR A 413 -5.25 -0.41 -8.70
C TYR A 413 -5.89 -0.08 -10.07
N ASN A 414 -5.55 -0.79 -11.15
CA ASN A 414 -6.15 -0.62 -12.47
C ASN A 414 -7.33 -1.59 -12.73
N MET A 415 -7.85 -2.25 -11.69
CA MET A 415 -8.89 -3.30 -11.80
C MET A 415 -8.47 -4.49 -12.68
N LYS A 416 -7.17 -4.79 -12.77
CA LYS A 416 -6.65 -6.00 -13.43
C LYS A 416 -6.53 -7.14 -12.41
N PRO A 417 -6.85 -8.39 -12.79
CA PRO A 417 -6.78 -9.52 -11.88
C PRO A 417 -5.34 -9.68 -11.38
N SER A 418 -5.17 -9.75 -10.05
CA SER A 418 -3.86 -9.84 -9.42
C SER A 418 -3.62 -11.26 -8.90
N CYS A 419 -2.58 -11.91 -9.44
CA CYS A 419 -2.13 -13.21 -8.97
C CYS A 419 -0.61 -13.38 -9.09
N PHE A 420 -0.08 -14.23 -8.22
CA PHE A 420 1.31 -14.64 -8.20
C PHE A 420 1.34 -16.18 -8.15
N GLU A 421 2.11 -16.81 -9.03
CA GLU A 421 2.19 -18.28 -9.14
C GLU A 421 0.81 -18.97 -9.24
N LYS A 422 -0.12 -18.37 -10.00
CA LYS A 422 -1.52 -18.84 -10.17
C LYS A 422 -2.35 -18.85 -8.88
N ARG A 423 -1.97 -18.05 -7.88
CA ARG A 423 -2.73 -17.83 -6.65
C ARG A 423 -3.05 -16.35 -6.50
N ALA A 424 -4.15 -16.04 -5.85
CA ALA A 424 -4.54 -14.66 -5.61
C ALA A 424 -3.42 -13.91 -4.88
N ASN A 425 -3.10 -12.73 -5.40
CA ASN A 425 -2.09 -11.84 -4.84
C ASN A 425 -2.75 -10.51 -4.51
N VAL A 426 -2.60 -10.06 -3.28
CA VAL A 426 -3.22 -8.82 -2.82
C VAL A 426 -2.20 -7.71 -2.88
N VAL A 427 -2.50 -6.71 -3.70
CA VAL A 427 -1.66 -5.52 -3.89
C VAL A 427 -2.32 -4.30 -3.27
N LEU A 428 -1.50 -3.39 -2.74
CA LEU A 428 -1.94 -2.16 -2.10
C LEU A 428 -1.31 -0.96 -2.84
N PRO A 429 -2.09 0.05 -3.27
CA PRO A 429 -3.56 0.04 -3.32
C PRO A 429 -4.09 -0.99 -4.34
N GLY A 430 -5.34 -1.42 -4.15
CA GLY A 430 -5.99 -2.44 -4.98
C GLY A 430 -7.48 -2.54 -4.67
N TYR A 431 -8.13 -3.60 -5.13
CA TYR A 431 -9.56 -3.82 -4.90
C TYR A 431 -9.86 -5.29 -4.59
N PHE A 432 -10.84 -5.49 -3.71
CA PHE A 432 -11.54 -6.76 -3.59
C PHE A 432 -12.93 -6.66 -4.19
N LYS A 433 -13.32 -7.64 -4.99
CA LYS A 433 -14.70 -7.78 -5.47
C LYS A 433 -15.34 -9.02 -4.85
N ILE A 434 -16.38 -8.82 -4.06
CA ILE A 434 -17.15 -9.90 -3.45
C ILE A 434 -18.12 -10.44 -4.52
N ILE A 435 -17.97 -11.70 -4.93
CA ILE A 435 -18.82 -12.28 -6.00
C ILE A 435 -19.90 -13.23 -5.47
N GLY A 436 -19.83 -13.63 -4.21
CA GLY A 436 -20.80 -14.53 -3.61
C GLY A 436 -20.45 -14.92 -2.19
N GLY A 437 -21.38 -15.61 -1.54
CA GLY A 437 -21.26 -16.05 -0.15
C GLY A 437 -22.53 -15.85 0.63
N GLU A 438 -22.56 -16.48 1.80
CA GLU A 438 -23.68 -16.42 2.73
C GLU A 438 -23.15 -16.19 4.14
N VAL A 439 -23.88 -15.39 4.92
CA VAL A 439 -23.62 -15.17 6.34
C VAL A 439 -24.86 -15.57 7.10
N LEU A 440 -24.73 -16.61 7.92
CA LEU A 440 -25.79 -17.07 8.82
C LEU A 440 -25.59 -16.44 10.19
N THR A 441 -26.53 -15.60 10.60
CA THR A 441 -26.59 -15.02 11.95
C THR A 441 -27.63 -15.78 12.77
N LYS A 442 -27.21 -16.51 13.80
CA LYS A 442 -28.09 -17.35 14.62
C LYS A 442 -28.95 -16.56 15.62
N LYS A 443 -28.48 -15.40 16.08
CA LYS A 443 -29.14 -14.54 17.08
C LYS A 443 -28.88 -13.08 16.76
N ASP A 444 -29.77 -12.20 17.19
CA ASP A 444 -29.57 -10.76 17.00
C ASP A 444 -28.37 -10.27 17.82
N ILE A 445 -27.52 -9.42 17.23
CA ILE A 445 -26.26 -8.95 17.83
C ILE A 445 -26.06 -7.45 17.62
N ASP A 446 -25.50 -6.74 18.60
CA ASP A 446 -25.27 -5.29 18.51
C ASP A 446 -23.84 -4.94 18.04
N VAL A 447 -23.55 -5.24 16.77
CA VAL A 447 -22.25 -4.97 16.14
C VAL A 447 -21.94 -3.47 16.06
N ILE A 448 -22.94 -2.62 15.86
CA ILE A 448 -22.73 -1.18 15.72
C ILE A 448 -22.26 -0.55 17.04
N LYS A 449 -22.82 -0.97 18.18
CA LYS A 449 -22.43 -0.38 19.48
C LYS A 449 -21.16 -0.99 20.08
N SER A 450 -20.87 -2.25 19.77
CA SER A 450 -19.82 -3.00 20.49
C SER A 450 -18.97 -3.90 19.61
N GLY A 451 -19.04 -3.72 18.28
CA GLY A 451 -18.29 -4.50 17.31
C GLY A 451 -16.80 -4.20 17.40
N ASP A 452 -16.09 -5.14 17.99
CA ASP A 452 -14.66 -5.12 18.25
C ASP A 452 -13.95 -6.12 17.32
N VAL A 453 -13.21 -5.63 16.32
CA VAL A 453 -12.50 -6.49 15.37
C VAL A 453 -11.06 -6.69 15.85
N ARG A 454 -10.67 -7.97 15.94
CA ARG A 454 -9.34 -8.40 16.36
C ARG A 454 -8.73 -9.27 15.27
N LEU A 455 -7.56 -8.85 14.81
CA LEU A 455 -6.78 -9.57 13.81
C LEU A 455 -5.72 -10.46 14.47
N THR A 456 -5.61 -11.67 13.95
CA THR A 456 -4.45 -12.53 14.12
C THR A 456 -3.80 -12.68 12.75
N VAL A 457 -2.58 -12.18 12.62
CA VAL A 457 -1.84 -12.14 11.36
C VAL A 457 -0.54 -12.90 11.55
N ILE A 458 -0.32 -13.92 10.74
CA ILE A 458 0.91 -14.73 10.76
C ILE A 458 1.65 -14.46 9.45
N LYS A 459 2.89 -13.97 9.55
CA LYS A 459 3.80 -13.76 8.43
C LYS A 459 4.92 -14.78 8.54
N GLU A 460 5.11 -15.61 7.51
CA GLU A 460 6.25 -16.57 7.48
C GLU A 460 6.38 -17.42 8.77
N ASP A 461 5.23 -17.83 9.34
CA ASP A 461 5.13 -18.63 10.57
C ASP A 461 5.42 -17.88 11.89
N GLU A 462 5.60 -16.55 11.84
CA GLU A 462 5.68 -15.66 13.00
C GLU A 462 4.43 -14.78 13.14
N TYR A 463 3.99 -14.52 14.37
CA TYR A 463 2.86 -13.62 14.62
C TYR A 463 3.27 -12.16 14.40
N ALA A 464 2.58 -11.50 13.48
CA ALA A 464 2.58 -10.05 13.33
C ALA A 464 1.56 -9.40 14.27
N CYS A 465 0.34 -9.96 14.29
CA CYS A 465 -0.72 -9.64 15.23
C CYS A 465 -1.23 -10.94 15.88
N LYS A 466 -1.59 -10.91 17.15
CA LYS A 466 -2.20 -12.03 17.86
C LYS A 466 -3.39 -11.52 18.67
N ASP A 467 -4.58 -11.95 18.30
CA ASP A 467 -5.85 -11.63 18.97
C ASP A 467 -6.08 -10.11 19.16
N GLY A 468 -5.68 -9.32 18.16
CA GLY A 468 -5.79 -7.87 18.17
C GLY A 468 -4.57 -7.14 18.75
N GLU A 469 -3.61 -7.84 19.33
CA GLU A 469 -2.39 -7.24 19.84
C GLU A 469 -1.25 -7.36 18.84
N SER A 470 -0.50 -6.29 18.64
CA SER A 470 0.71 -6.34 17.83
C SER A 470 1.82 -7.08 18.58
N VAL A 471 2.42 -8.05 17.90
CA VAL A 471 3.60 -8.77 18.40
C VAL A 471 4.89 -8.17 17.82
N MET A 472 4.79 -7.54 16.64
CA MET A 472 5.92 -6.92 15.96
C MET A 472 5.98 -5.42 16.23
N PHE A 473 7.13 -4.94 16.73
CA PHE A 473 7.39 -3.52 17.01
C PHE A 473 6.95 -2.51 15.92
N PRO A 474 7.15 -2.75 14.60
CA PRO A 474 6.75 -1.78 13.57
C PRO A 474 5.24 -1.71 13.32
N ILE A 475 4.44 -2.64 13.85
CA ILE A 475 3.00 -2.70 13.62
C ILE A 475 2.30 -2.07 14.84
N PRO A 476 1.58 -0.95 14.70
CA PRO A 476 0.80 -0.40 15.81
C PRO A 476 -0.44 -1.25 16.10
N ASN A 477 -0.85 -1.32 17.37
CA ASN A 477 -2.05 -2.07 17.80
C ASN A 477 -3.32 -1.64 17.06
N SER A 478 -3.43 -0.38 16.64
CA SER A 478 -4.58 0.12 15.87
C SER A 478 -4.75 -0.55 14.50
N LEU A 479 -3.73 -1.24 13.97
CA LEU A 479 -3.84 -2.06 12.76
C LEU A 479 -4.26 -3.50 13.07
N CYS A 480 -3.97 -4.00 14.28
CA CYS A 480 -4.38 -5.33 14.73
C CYS A 480 -5.80 -5.30 15.34
N HIS A 481 -6.24 -4.16 15.85
CA HIS A 481 -7.46 -3.98 16.63
C HIS A 481 -8.19 -2.68 16.23
N PHE A 482 -9.46 -2.79 15.86
CA PHE A 482 -10.29 -1.65 15.44
C PHE A 482 -11.79 -1.94 15.56
N GLU A 483 -12.62 -0.89 15.57
CA GLU A 483 -14.07 -1.03 15.61
C GLU A 483 -14.61 -1.45 14.24
N ALA A 484 -15.58 -2.36 14.19
CA ALA A 484 -16.11 -2.93 12.95
C ALA A 484 -16.63 -1.86 11.96
N THR A 485 -17.26 -0.82 12.49
CA THR A 485 -17.84 0.32 11.74
C THR A 485 -16.80 1.20 11.04
N THR A 486 -15.52 1.05 11.36
CA THR A 486 -14.44 1.80 10.69
C THR A 486 -14.11 1.25 9.31
N ILE A 487 -14.30 -0.05 9.09
CA ILE A 487 -13.98 -0.74 7.82
C ILE A 487 -15.26 -1.18 7.12
N VAL A 488 -16.24 -1.67 7.87
CA VAL A 488 -17.48 -2.21 7.33
C VAL A 488 -18.53 -1.11 7.32
N PRO A 489 -19.13 -0.78 6.15
CA PRO A 489 -20.22 0.17 6.08
C PRO A 489 -21.36 -0.17 7.06
N ILE A 490 -21.92 0.86 7.68
CA ILE A 490 -22.97 0.74 8.71
C ILE A 490 -24.16 -0.10 8.20
N ASP A 491 -24.54 0.04 6.93
CA ASP A 491 -25.62 -0.73 6.31
C ASP A 491 -25.41 -2.24 6.35
N ILE A 492 -24.17 -2.71 6.20
CA ILE A 492 -23.85 -4.14 6.31
C ILE A 492 -23.93 -4.57 7.76
N CYS A 493 -23.39 -3.76 8.67
CA CYS A 493 -23.48 -4.01 10.10
C CYS A 493 -24.94 -4.19 10.52
N GLU A 494 -25.85 -3.30 10.11
CA GLU A 494 -27.29 -3.39 10.40
C GLU A 494 -27.94 -4.70 9.94
N VAL A 495 -27.53 -5.22 8.78
CA VAL A 495 -28.05 -6.51 8.29
C VAL A 495 -27.49 -7.65 9.13
N LEU A 496 -26.19 -7.62 9.44
CA LEU A 496 -25.54 -8.62 10.30
C LEU A 496 -26.05 -8.60 11.74
N GLN A 497 -26.64 -7.49 12.20
CA GLN A 497 -27.28 -7.42 13.52
C GLN A 497 -28.53 -8.30 13.64
N LYS A 498 -29.18 -8.63 12.52
CA LYS A 498 -30.42 -9.41 12.53
C LYS A 498 -30.12 -10.88 12.32
N SER A 499 -30.78 -11.72 13.09
CA SER A 499 -30.79 -13.17 12.87
C SER A 499 -31.41 -13.52 11.51
N GLY A 500 -30.83 -14.51 10.85
CA GLY A 500 -31.23 -14.90 9.50
C GLY A 500 -30.06 -15.37 8.64
N LEU A 501 -30.39 -15.89 7.46
CA LEU A 501 -29.44 -16.19 6.41
C LEU A 501 -29.38 -14.98 5.47
N HIS A 502 -28.23 -14.34 5.40
CA HIS A 502 -27.99 -13.16 4.56
C HIS A 502 -27.07 -13.55 3.41
N THR A 503 -27.49 -13.31 2.18
CA THR A 503 -26.65 -13.56 1.00
C THR A 503 -26.01 -12.28 0.51
N VAL A 504 -24.82 -12.36 -0.10
CA VAL A 504 -24.17 -11.17 -0.70
C VAL A 504 -25.10 -10.48 -1.71
N ARG A 505 -25.84 -11.27 -2.52
CA ARG A 505 -26.79 -10.76 -3.50
C ARG A 505 -27.94 -9.99 -2.86
N GLU A 506 -28.43 -10.44 -1.70
CA GLU A 506 -29.45 -9.73 -0.94
C GLU A 506 -28.93 -8.38 -0.42
N LEU A 507 -27.69 -8.34 0.05
CA LEU A 507 -27.03 -7.10 0.49
C LEU A 507 -26.88 -6.09 -0.64
N GLU A 508 -26.44 -6.54 -1.83
CA GLU A 508 -26.33 -5.70 -3.02
C GLU A 508 -27.68 -5.09 -3.42
N ILE A 509 -28.74 -5.91 -3.51
CA ILE A 509 -30.06 -5.47 -3.98
C ILE A 509 -30.76 -4.57 -2.96
N LYS A 510 -30.77 -4.94 -1.67
CA LYS A 510 -31.58 -4.23 -0.66
C LYS A 510 -30.95 -2.93 -0.19
N LYS A 511 -29.63 -2.86 -0.15
CA LYS A 511 -28.89 -1.74 0.45
C LYS A 511 -28.07 -0.94 -0.56
N GLY A 512 -28.08 -1.32 -1.85
CA GLY A 512 -27.20 -0.69 -2.85
C GLY A 512 -25.73 -0.91 -2.50
N PHE A 513 -25.42 -2.01 -1.82
CA PHE A 513 -24.06 -2.30 -1.37
C PHE A 513 -23.13 -2.47 -2.57
N ASN A 514 -22.05 -1.70 -2.60
CA ASN A 514 -20.99 -1.89 -3.59
C ASN A 514 -20.13 -3.08 -3.17
N SER A 515 -20.24 -4.19 -3.88
CA SER A 515 -19.43 -5.39 -3.64
C SER A 515 -17.94 -5.22 -3.96
N THR A 516 -17.55 -4.07 -4.51
CA THR A 516 -16.14 -3.69 -4.70
C THR A 516 -15.66 -2.89 -3.50
N LEU A 517 -14.77 -3.50 -2.71
CA LEU A 517 -14.09 -2.88 -1.59
C LEU A 517 -12.72 -2.36 -2.05
N GLU A 518 -12.49 -1.06 -1.89
CA GLU A 518 -11.19 -0.45 -2.16
C GLU A 518 -10.20 -0.80 -1.05
N LEU A 519 -9.00 -1.19 -1.44
CA LEU A 519 -7.90 -1.43 -0.50
C LEU A 519 -7.11 -0.14 -0.32
N PRO A 520 -6.83 0.27 0.94
CA PRO A 520 -6.11 1.50 1.18
C PRO A 520 -4.71 1.43 0.57
N PRO A 521 -4.11 2.58 0.24
CA PRO A 521 -2.70 2.61 -0.10
C PRO A 521 -1.88 2.05 1.07
N SER A 522 -0.77 1.38 0.76
CA SER A 522 0.13 0.89 1.81
C SER A 522 0.55 2.04 2.72
N PRO A 523 0.38 1.93 4.05
CA PRO A 523 0.87 2.95 4.94
C PRO A 523 2.38 3.13 4.74
N SER A 524 2.88 4.35 4.80
CA SER A 524 4.33 4.60 4.83
C SER A 524 4.70 4.95 6.26
N VAL A 525 5.52 4.13 6.90
CA VAL A 525 5.98 4.39 8.28
C VAL A 525 7.49 4.65 8.20
N LEU A 526 7.90 5.83 8.69
CA LEU A 526 9.31 6.25 8.76
C LEU A 526 10.02 6.34 7.39
N GLY A 527 9.28 6.62 6.32
CA GLY A 527 9.85 6.77 4.97
C GLY A 527 10.26 5.45 4.30
N ILE A 528 10.11 4.32 4.99
CA ILE A 528 10.19 2.98 4.39
C ILE A 528 8.78 2.63 3.94
N SER A 529 8.63 2.29 2.66
CA SER A 529 7.36 1.79 2.17
C SER A 529 7.06 0.49 2.91
N LEU A 530 5.93 0.44 3.64
CA LEU A 530 5.52 -0.83 4.25
C LEU A 530 5.31 -1.90 3.19
N LEU A 531 5.21 -1.61 1.89
CA LEU A 531 5.14 -2.67 0.87
C LEU A 531 6.27 -3.69 1.01
N SER A 532 7.51 -3.25 1.27
CA SER A 532 8.61 -4.20 1.44
C SER A 532 8.41 -5.06 2.68
N LEU A 533 7.87 -4.49 3.76
CA LEU A 533 7.55 -5.20 4.99
C LEU A 533 6.30 -6.08 4.85
N LEU A 534 5.32 -5.66 4.04
CA LEU A 534 4.02 -6.29 3.78
C LEU A 534 4.07 -7.29 2.65
N SER A 535 5.15 -7.33 1.88
CA SER A 535 5.37 -8.38 0.90
C SER A 535 5.65 -9.70 1.61
N GLY A 536 5.12 -10.80 1.07
CA GLY A 536 5.32 -12.13 1.62
C GLY A 536 4.05 -12.97 1.72
N ASN A 537 4.18 -14.10 2.39
CA ASN A 537 3.11 -15.06 2.60
C ASN A 537 2.48 -14.84 3.99
N TYR A 538 1.20 -14.49 4.00
CA TYR A 538 0.45 -14.15 5.21
C TYR A 538 -0.73 -15.06 5.41
N GLN A 539 -1.05 -15.34 6.65
CA GLN A 539 -2.30 -15.95 7.05
C GLN A 539 -3.04 -14.95 7.94
N PHE A 540 -4.28 -14.64 7.59
CA PHE A 540 -5.13 -13.74 8.36
C PHE A 540 -6.26 -14.53 9.00
N VAL A 541 -6.48 -14.30 10.28
CA VAL A 541 -7.67 -14.71 11.01
C VAL A 541 -8.30 -13.45 11.57
N ILE A 542 -9.55 -13.21 11.22
CA ILE A 542 -10.32 -12.07 11.68
C ILE A 542 -11.36 -12.57 12.65
N SER A 543 -11.37 -12.02 13.85
CA SER A 543 -12.41 -12.29 14.84
C SER A 543 -13.18 -11.01 15.15
N LEU A 544 -14.50 -11.13 15.23
CA LEU A 544 -15.38 -10.05 15.66
C LEU A 544 -15.93 -10.41 17.02
N HIS A 545 -15.73 -9.51 17.98
CA HIS A 545 -16.30 -9.57 19.31
C HIS A 545 -17.43 -8.55 19.41
N SER A 546 -18.48 -8.86 20.15
CA SER A 546 -19.57 -7.94 20.45
C SER A 546 -20.05 -8.24 21.86
N GLN A 547 -20.27 -7.20 22.68
CA GLN A 547 -20.68 -7.37 24.08
C GLN A 547 -19.78 -8.34 24.88
N GLY A 548 -18.48 -8.42 24.56
CA GLY A 548 -17.52 -9.31 25.21
C GLY A 548 -17.52 -10.77 24.74
N GLU A 549 -18.44 -11.18 23.86
CA GLU A 549 -18.51 -12.52 23.29
C GLU A 549 -17.94 -12.54 21.85
N LYS A 550 -17.22 -13.60 21.48
CA LYS A 550 -16.72 -13.81 20.11
C LYS A 550 -17.90 -14.21 19.22
N MET A 551 -18.25 -13.35 18.26
CA MET A 551 -19.41 -13.54 17.38
C MET A 551 -19.09 -14.32 16.13
N VAL A 552 -17.93 -14.06 15.52
CA VAL A 552 -17.45 -14.76 14.33
C VAL A 552 -15.93 -14.81 14.34
N GLU A 553 -15.40 -15.88 13.74
CA GLU A 553 -13.98 -16.06 13.46
C GLU A 553 -13.83 -16.63 12.05
N VAL A 554 -13.21 -15.87 11.16
CA VAL A 554 -13.00 -16.24 9.75
C VAL A 554 -11.52 -16.30 9.41
N ALA A 555 -11.14 -17.28 8.60
CA ALA A 555 -9.81 -17.38 8.01
C ALA A 555 -9.81 -16.81 6.59
N PHE A 556 -8.75 -16.07 6.26
CA PHE A 556 -8.52 -15.45 4.97
C PHE A 556 -7.11 -15.82 4.45
N PRO A 557 -7.00 -16.74 3.48
CA PRO A 557 -8.06 -17.53 2.85
C PRO A 557 -8.54 -18.68 3.75
N ALA A 558 -9.67 -19.28 3.40
CA ALA A 558 -10.27 -20.40 4.09
C ALA A 558 -9.30 -21.59 4.20
N GLY A 559 -9.42 -22.34 5.30
CA GLY A 559 -8.54 -23.48 5.57
C GLY A 559 -7.12 -23.11 6.02
N ASN A 560 -6.92 -21.89 6.54
CA ASN A 560 -5.65 -21.45 7.11
C ASN A 560 -4.48 -21.51 6.10
N THR A 561 -4.78 -21.21 4.84
CA THR A 561 -3.74 -21.16 3.79
C THR A 561 -3.02 -19.82 3.82
N LYS A 562 -1.80 -19.78 3.28
CA LYS A 562 -1.04 -18.53 3.13
C LYS A 562 -1.50 -17.80 1.85
N LEU A 563 -1.69 -16.50 1.97
CA LEU A 563 -2.01 -15.56 0.92
C LEU A 563 -0.79 -14.72 0.59
N GLN A 564 -0.54 -14.53 -0.70
CA GLN A 564 0.53 -13.66 -1.15
C GLN A 564 0.08 -12.20 -1.07
N LEU A 565 0.89 -11.36 -0.43
CA LEU A 565 0.74 -9.90 -0.45
C LEU A 565 1.94 -9.25 -1.13
N GLY A 566 1.68 -8.13 -1.80
CA GLY A 566 2.68 -7.13 -2.18
C GLY A 566 3.69 -7.53 -3.25
N VAL A 567 3.44 -8.59 -4.01
CA VAL A 567 4.31 -9.00 -5.14
C VAL A 567 3.72 -8.47 -6.43
N SER A 568 4.24 -7.36 -6.95
CA SER A 568 3.79 -6.76 -8.21
C SER A 568 4.55 -7.27 -9.42
#